data_AF-I4VT16-F1
#
_entry.id   AF-I4VT16-F1
#
_cell.length_a   1.000
_cell.length_b   1.000
_cell.length_c   1.000
_cell.angle_alpha   90.00
_cell.angle_beta   90.00
_cell.angle_gamma   90.00
#
_symmetry.space_group_name_H-M   'P 1'
#
loop_
_entity.id
_entity.type
_entity.pdbx_description
1 polymer ?
#
loop_
_entity_poly.entity_id
_entity_poly.type
_entity_poly.pdbx_seq_one_letter_code
_entity_poly.pdbx_strand_id
1 'polypeptide(L)'
;MKHKRDLPALAAPAAGLVLPEQLAQQAADAVRELLAEAAAANTTRSYAAALRYWAGWHQARFGVELTLPVSEAVVIQFLVDHIQRKNKTGLVSELPPAIDQVLVAAGLKAKLGPLKLATVVQRVAVLSTAHKLKRLTNPCELASVRTLLSRARRAAVKRGERPTKKTAITRPELEAMLATCDDSLAGLRDRALLCFGFASGGRRRSEIAAADWRDLRKVGEDGYIYRLEYSKTQQAGVTADSTPDKPILGISAEALTAWLAAAEIREGAIFRRIWKDRVEVRPGFWKFSQNGQ
;
A
#
# COMPACT_ATOMS: atom_id res chain seq x y z
N MET A 1 56.13 41.01 -27.91
CA MET A 1 54.81 41.67 -27.83
C MET A 1 53.84 40.70 -27.17
N LYS A 2 53.30 41.03 -25.99
CA LYS A 2 52.40 40.17 -25.21
C LYS A 2 50.99 40.26 -25.80
N HIS A 3 50.46 39.19 -26.36
CA HIS A 3 49.05 39.12 -26.73
C HIS A 3 48.20 38.87 -25.48
N LYS A 4 47.49 39.92 -25.06
CA LYS A 4 46.41 39.87 -24.06
C LYS A 4 45.18 39.32 -24.80
N ARG A 5 44.76 38.10 -24.47
CA ARG A 5 43.44 37.58 -24.89
C ARG A 5 42.42 38.08 -23.88
N ASP A 6 41.57 39.01 -24.29
CA ASP A 6 40.41 39.43 -23.52
C ASP A 6 39.39 38.29 -23.49
N LEU A 7 38.92 37.95 -22.28
CA LEU A 7 37.82 37.03 -22.06
C LEU A 7 36.51 37.72 -22.49
N PRO A 8 35.62 37.06 -23.25
CA PRO A 8 34.35 37.65 -23.64
C PRO A 8 33.50 37.92 -22.39
N ALA A 9 32.88 39.10 -22.35
CA ALA A 9 31.99 39.51 -21.28
C ALA A 9 30.89 38.46 -21.07
N LEU A 10 30.84 37.90 -19.85
CA LEU A 10 29.77 37.02 -19.42
C LEU A 10 28.43 37.75 -19.60
N ALA A 11 27.52 37.11 -20.33
CA ALA A 11 26.14 37.55 -20.45
C ALA A 11 25.57 37.83 -19.06
N ALA A 12 24.90 38.96 -18.92
CA ALA A 12 24.24 39.37 -17.67
C ALA A 12 23.41 38.19 -17.14
N PRO A 13 23.52 37.84 -15.84
CA PRO A 13 22.76 36.74 -15.29
C PRO A 13 21.27 37.03 -15.49
N ALA A 14 20.57 36.08 -16.11
CA ALA A 14 19.13 36.08 -16.20
C ALA A 14 18.55 36.33 -14.79
N ALA A 15 17.50 37.15 -14.75
CA ALA A 15 16.91 37.69 -13.53
C ALA A 15 16.76 36.66 -12.39
N GLY A 16 17.17 37.07 -11.19
CA GLY A 16 16.96 36.37 -9.93
C GLY A 16 17.99 35.28 -9.65
N LEU A 17 19.17 35.68 -9.15
CA LEU A 17 20.10 34.74 -8.54
C LEU A 17 19.42 34.13 -7.29
N VAL A 18 18.88 32.92 -7.45
CA VAL A 18 18.32 32.13 -6.36
C VAL A 18 19.47 31.59 -5.53
N LEU A 19 19.45 31.81 -4.23
CA LEU A 19 20.52 31.34 -3.34
C LEU A 19 20.59 29.80 -3.37
N PRO A 20 21.78 29.19 -3.30
CA PRO A 20 21.92 27.72 -3.33
C PRO A 20 21.02 26.99 -2.32
N GLU A 21 20.80 27.58 -1.13
CA GLU A 21 19.89 27.07 -0.11
C GLU A 21 18.41 27.07 -0.52
N GLN A 22 17.95 28.05 -1.30
CA GLN A 22 16.57 28.12 -1.80
C GLN A 22 16.34 27.07 -2.89
N LEU A 23 17.33 26.86 -3.75
CA LEU A 23 17.31 25.78 -4.75
C LEU A 23 17.37 24.40 -4.07
N ALA A 24 18.09 24.26 -2.96
CA ALA A 24 18.15 23.03 -2.18
C ALA A 24 16.82 22.71 -1.47
N GLN A 25 16.09 23.72 -0.99
CA GLN A 25 14.76 23.52 -0.39
C GLN A 25 13.72 23.15 -1.46
N GLN A 26 13.70 23.85 -2.59
CA GLN A 26 12.83 23.50 -3.73
C GLN A 26 13.13 22.10 -4.29
N ALA A 27 14.40 21.72 -4.38
CA ALA A 27 14.80 20.37 -4.76
C ALA A 27 14.40 19.32 -3.70
N ALA A 28 14.52 19.63 -2.41
CA ALA A 28 14.06 18.74 -1.35
C ALA A 28 12.54 18.55 -1.38
N ASP A 29 11.79 19.60 -1.70
CA ASP A 29 10.33 19.58 -1.82
C ASP A 29 9.90 18.76 -3.03
N ALA A 30 10.50 19.00 -4.20
CA ALA A 30 10.27 18.20 -5.40
C ALA A 30 10.65 16.72 -5.19
N VAL A 31 11.74 16.43 -4.48
CA VAL A 31 12.10 15.04 -4.11
C VAL A 31 11.06 14.44 -3.16
N ARG A 32 10.54 15.21 -2.19
CA ARG A 32 9.47 14.74 -1.29
C ARG A 32 8.18 14.44 -2.07
N GLU A 33 7.83 15.28 -3.03
CA GLU A 33 6.66 15.10 -3.90
C GLU A 33 6.83 13.86 -4.79
N LEU A 34 7.99 13.69 -5.44
CA LEU A 34 8.31 12.50 -6.24
C LEU A 34 8.29 11.21 -5.39
N LEU A 35 8.83 11.26 -4.17
CA LEU A 35 8.78 10.13 -3.24
C LEU A 35 7.36 9.86 -2.73
N ALA A 36 6.54 10.88 -2.56
CA ALA A 36 5.13 10.75 -2.16
C ALA A 36 4.27 10.18 -3.29
N GLU A 37 4.51 10.59 -4.54
CA GLU A 37 3.89 10.04 -5.74
C GLU A 37 4.26 8.56 -5.94
N ALA A 38 5.53 8.21 -5.71
CA ALA A 38 6.00 6.83 -5.74
C ALA A 38 5.46 5.97 -4.57
N ALA A 39 5.00 6.58 -3.47
CA ALA A 39 4.49 5.85 -2.31
C ALA A 39 3.02 5.44 -2.52
N ALA A 40 2.79 4.16 -2.86
CA ALA A 40 1.44 3.61 -2.97
C ALA A 40 0.56 3.97 -1.76
N ALA A 41 -0.67 4.46 -1.99
CA ALA A 41 -1.57 4.94 -0.92
C ALA A 41 -1.78 3.95 0.25
N ASN A 42 -1.66 2.64 -0.01
CA ASN A 42 -1.71 1.62 1.03
C ASN A 42 -0.48 1.64 1.95
N THR A 43 0.71 1.92 1.42
CA THR A 43 1.95 2.11 2.17
C THR A 43 1.83 3.32 3.08
N THR A 44 1.33 4.45 2.58
CA THR A 44 1.10 5.67 3.36
C THR A 44 0.15 5.43 4.53
N ARG A 45 -1.00 4.80 4.30
CA ARG A 45 -1.94 4.43 5.38
C ARG A 45 -1.33 3.48 6.41
N SER A 46 -0.58 2.48 5.95
CA SER A 46 0.11 1.50 6.79
C SER A 46 1.19 2.16 7.67
N TYR A 47 1.94 3.10 7.10
CA TYR A 47 2.96 3.87 7.82
C TYR A 47 2.33 4.81 8.85
N ALA A 48 1.30 5.57 8.46
CA ALA A 48 0.58 6.45 9.38
C ALA A 48 -0.02 5.67 10.56
N ALA A 49 -0.62 4.50 10.31
CA ALA A 49 -1.15 3.64 11.36
C ALA A 49 -0.05 3.11 12.30
N ALA A 50 1.12 2.75 11.76
CA ALA A 50 2.24 2.30 12.56
C ALA A 50 2.84 3.43 13.41
N LEU A 51 2.99 4.64 12.88
CA LEU A 51 3.48 5.81 13.64
C LEU A 51 2.50 6.25 14.72
N ARG A 52 1.19 6.26 14.44
CA ARG A 52 0.15 6.49 15.46
C ARG A 52 0.23 5.46 16.58
N TYR A 53 0.45 4.19 16.24
CA TYR A 53 0.62 3.15 17.25
C TYR A 53 1.87 3.40 18.12
N TRP A 54 3.00 3.75 17.51
CA TRP A 54 4.22 4.07 18.24
C TRP A 54 4.02 5.24 19.21
N ALA A 55 3.39 6.33 18.75
CA ALA A 55 3.10 7.49 19.59
C ALA A 55 2.21 7.10 20.79
N GLY A 56 1.10 6.40 20.56
CA GLY A 56 0.19 6.02 21.63
C GLY A 56 0.75 4.96 22.58
N TRP A 57 1.50 3.97 22.09
CA TRP A 57 2.20 3.02 22.97
C TRP A 57 3.27 3.71 23.81
N HIS A 58 4.07 4.60 23.22
CA HIS A 58 5.12 5.30 23.93
C HIS A 58 4.54 6.19 25.04
N GLN A 59 3.49 6.95 24.72
CA GLN A 59 2.77 7.77 25.69
C GLN A 59 2.16 6.93 26.81
N ALA A 60 1.50 5.81 26.48
CA ALA A 60 0.91 4.94 27.49
C ALA A 60 1.95 4.20 28.35
N ARG A 61 3.14 3.91 27.81
CA ARG A 61 4.20 3.16 28.49
C ARG A 61 5.12 4.03 29.33
N PHE A 62 5.47 5.22 28.84
CA PHE A 62 6.46 6.10 29.46
C PHE A 62 5.87 7.43 29.96
N GLY A 63 4.59 7.71 29.68
CA GLY A 63 3.93 8.96 30.08
C GLY A 63 4.36 10.18 29.26
N VAL A 64 5.16 10.00 28.21
CA VAL A 64 5.75 11.07 27.41
C VAL A 64 5.52 10.85 25.92
N GLU A 65 5.46 11.94 25.16
CA GLU A 65 5.33 11.87 23.70
C GLU A 65 6.55 11.26 23.04
N LEU A 66 6.34 10.61 21.89
CA LEU A 66 7.41 9.98 21.13
C LEU A 66 8.23 11.05 20.37
N THR A 67 9.48 11.25 20.79
CA THR A 67 10.43 12.11 20.09
C THR A 67 11.50 11.27 19.38
N LEU A 68 11.90 11.70 18.18
CA LEU A 68 13.01 11.09 17.45
C LEU A 68 14.31 11.89 17.68
N PRO A 69 15.48 11.24 17.78
CA PRO A 69 15.67 9.79 17.73
C PRO A 69 15.19 9.11 19.03
N VAL A 70 14.62 7.90 18.91
CA VAL A 70 14.38 7.09 20.11
C VAL A 70 15.67 6.40 20.56
N SER A 71 15.73 5.98 21.82
CA SER A 71 16.84 5.18 22.32
C SER A 71 16.70 3.70 21.93
N GLU A 72 17.81 2.97 21.96
CA GLU A 72 17.80 1.51 21.81
C GLU A 72 16.88 0.83 22.83
N ALA A 73 16.88 1.31 24.08
CA ALA A 73 16.06 0.79 25.16
C ALA A 73 14.56 0.87 24.84
N VAL A 74 14.10 1.97 24.21
CA VAL A 74 12.70 2.11 23.77
C VAL A 74 12.35 1.08 22.71
N VAL A 75 13.24 0.83 21.75
CA VAL A 75 13.00 -0.20 20.71
C VAL A 75 12.98 -1.60 21.31
N ILE A 76 13.91 -1.92 22.21
CA ILE A 76 13.94 -3.22 22.90
C ILE A 76 12.68 -3.41 23.74
N GLN A 77 12.25 -2.39 24.49
CA GLN A 77 11.02 -2.46 25.28
C GLN A 77 9.81 -2.72 24.40
N PHE A 78 9.70 -2.03 23.25
CA PHE A 78 8.63 -2.28 22.29
C PHE A 78 8.62 -3.74 21.82
N LEU A 79 9.79 -4.31 21.52
CA LEU A 79 9.88 -5.71 21.10
C LEU A 79 9.43 -6.67 22.21
N VAL A 80 9.86 -6.43 23.44
CA VAL A 80 9.55 -7.29 24.60
C VAL A 80 8.07 -7.20 25.02
N ASP A 81 7.47 -6.02 24.89
CA ASP A 81 6.04 -5.81 25.15
C ASP A 81 5.16 -6.58 24.17
N HIS A 82 5.59 -6.75 22.91
CA HIS A 82 4.72 -7.23 21.85
C HIS A 82 5.06 -8.61 21.28
N ILE A 83 6.30 -9.09 21.46
CA ILE A 83 6.73 -10.40 20.98
C ILE A 83 6.53 -11.43 22.08
N GLN A 84 5.74 -12.45 21.77
CA GLN A 84 5.60 -13.60 22.66
C GLN A 84 6.89 -14.43 22.73
N ARG A 85 7.32 -14.70 23.97
CA ARG A 85 8.38 -15.66 24.29
C ARG A 85 7.82 -16.77 25.17
N LYS A 86 8.45 -17.94 25.11
CA LYS A 86 8.12 -19.05 26.01
C LYS A 86 8.83 -18.82 27.35
N ASN A 87 8.08 -18.85 28.44
CA ASN A 87 8.61 -18.94 29.79
C ASN A 87 8.24 -20.33 30.39
N LYS A 88 8.46 -20.53 31.69
CA LYS A 88 8.13 -21.78 32.38
C LYS A 88 6.62 -22.09 32.39
N THR A 89 5.75 -21.07 32.30
CA THR A 89 4.29 -21.17 32.48
C THR A 89 3.49 -21.04 31.19
N GLY A 90 4.11 -20.66 30.06
CA GLY A 90 3.42 -20.52 28.78
C GLY A 90 4.07 -19.49 27.85
N LEU A 91 3.24 -18.90 26.97
CA LEU A 91 3.64 -17.78 26.12
C LEU A 91 3.30 -16.47 26.82
N VAL A 92 4.31 -15.61 26.96
CA VAL A 92 4.19 -14.32 27.66
C VAL A 92 4.80 -13.20 26.83
N SER A 93 4.21 -12.01 26.95
CA SER A 93 4.71 -10.73 26.48
C SER A 93 4.61 -9.73 27.63
N GLU A 94 5.45 -8.70 27.66
CA GLU A 94 5.55 -7.80 28.83
C GLU A 94 4.64 -6.57 28.79
N LEU A 95 3.76 -6.46 27.78
CA LEU A 95 2.80 -5.36 27.72
C LEU A 95 1.84 -5.45 28.92
N PRO A 96 1.80 -4.44 29.81
CA PRO A 96 0.86 -4.43 30.92
C PRO A 96 -0.59 -4.48 30.42
N PRO A 97 -1.47 -5.27 31.06
CA PRO A 97 -2.89 -5.37 30.66
C PRO A 97 -3.60 -4.02 30.61
N ALA A 98 -3.29 -3.11 31.54
CA ALA A 98 -3.87 -1.76 31.55
C ALA A 98 -3.47 -0.94 30.32
N ILE A 99 -2.21 -1.01 29.88
CA ILE A 99 -1.74 -0.36 28.66
C ILE A 99 -2.40 -0.98 27.45
N ASP A 100 -2.54 -2.31 27.42
CA ASP A 100 -3.22 -2.99 26.33
C ASP A 100 -4.68 -2.51 26.17
N GLN A 101 -5.40 -2.39 27.28
CA GLN A 101 -6.77 -1.85 27.29
C GLN A 101 -6.82 -0.42 26.76
N VAL A 102 -5.90 0.46 27.17
CA VAL A 102 -5.82 1.84 26.67
C VAL A 102 -5.57 1.86 25.15
N LEU A 103 -4.68 1.02 24.64
CA LEU A 103 -4.38 0.95 23.21
C LEU A 103 -5.56 0.44 22.38
N VAL A 104 -6.37 -0.46 22.93
CA VAL A 104 -7.61 -0.92 22.29
C VAL A 104 -8.68 0.16 22.35
N ALA A 105 -8.90 0.77 23.51
CA ALA A 105 -9.89 1.84 23.70
C ALA A 105 -9.61 3.06 22.79
N ALA A 106 -8.33 3.40 22.58
CA ALA A 106 -7.89 4.46 21.68
C ALA A 106 -7.96 4.07 20.18
N GLY A 107 -8.41 2.85 19.84
CA GLY A 107 -8.48 2.38 18.45
C GLY A 107 -7.12 2.16 17.78
N LEU A 108 -6.02 2.12 18.56
CA LEU A 108 -4.66 1.87 18.06
C LEU A 108 -4.40 0.37 17.87
N LYS A 109 -5.15 -0.47 18.59
CA LYS A 109 -5.10 -1.93 18.52
C LYS A 109 -6.52 -2.49 18.38
N ALA A 110 -6.67 -3.53 17.57
CA ALA A 110 -7.98 -4.11 17.30
C ALA A 110 -8.50 -5.05 18.41
N LYS A 111 -7.60 -5.70 19.15
CA LYS A 111 -7.93 -6.72 20.16
C LYS A 111 -6.89 -6.72 21.27
N LEU A 112 -7.30 -7.12 22.47
CA LEU A 112 -6.40 -7.41 23.59
C LEU A 112 -5.49 -8.61 23.25
N GLY A 113 -4.36 -8.70 23.95
CA GLY A 113 -3.37 -9.75 23.77
C GLY A 113 -2.30 -9.41 22.72
N PRO A 114 -1.22 -10.18 22.62
CA PRO A 114 -0.02 -9.80 21.87
C PRO A 114 -0.27 -9.57 20.37
N LEU A 115 0.59 -8.75 19.77
CA LEU A 115 0.56 -8.52 18.34
C LEU A 115 1.12 -9.72 17.58
N LYS A 116 0.64 -9.92 16.34
CA LYS A 116 1.30 -10.84 15.41
C LYS A 116 2.72 -10.35 15.15
N LEU A 117 3.68 -11.29 15.07
CA LEU A 117 5.08 -10.95 14.81
C LEU A 117 5.26 -10.13 13.53
N ALA A 118 4.50 -10.43 12.48
CA ALA A 118 4.52 -9.65 11.24
C ALA A 118 4.16 -8.17 11.46
N THR A 119 3.21 -7.88 12.35
CA THR A 119 2.82 -6.52 12.72
C THR A 119 3.95 -5.82 13.49
N VAL A 120 4.59 -6.51 14.44
CA VAL A 120 5.74 -5.96 15.18
C VAL A 120 6.89 -5.62 14.23
N VAL A 121 7.25 -6.55 13.33
CA VAL A 121 8.29 -6.35 12.32
C VAL A 121 7.97 -5.16 11.42
N GLN A 122 6.72 -5.04 10.96
CA GLN A 122 6.30 -3.92 10.13
C GLN A 122 6.41 -2.58 10.88
N ARG A 123 5.99 -2.51 12.14
CA ARG A 123 6.10 -1.30 12.95
C ARG A 123 7.54 -0.88 13.21
N VAL A 124 8.45 -1.83 13.44
CA VAL A 124 9.89 -1.54 13.57
C VAL A 124 10.48 -1.05 12.24
N ALA A 125 10.08 -1.64 11.11
CA ALA A 125 10.50 -1.17 9.80
C ALA A 125 10.05 0.27 9.53
N VAL A 126 8.80 0.61 9.88
CA VAL A 126 8.28 1.99 9.76
C VAL A 126 9.07 2.96 10.66
N LEU A 127 9.37 2.58 11.91
CA LEU A 127 10.20 3.40 12.80
C LEU A 127 11.61 3.61 12.24
N SER A 128 12.21 2.54 11.69
CA SER A 128 13.52 2.60 11.02
C SER A 128 13.49 3.58 9.85
N THR A 129 12.46 3.52 9.00
CA THR A 129 12.27 4.47 7.88
C THR A 129 12.10 5.89 8.39
N ALA A 130 11.36 6.12 9.47
CA ALA A 130 11.18 7.46 10.05
C ALA A 130 12.52 8.08 10.51
N HIS A 131 13.41 7.30 11.12
CA HIS A 131 14.77 7.76 11.47
C HIS A 131 15.60 8.07 10.23
N LYS A 132 15.57 7.20 9.21
CA LYS A 132 16.29 7.39 7.95
C LYS A 132 15.86 8.64 7.20
N LEU A 133 14.55 8.87 7.07
CA LEU A 133 14.00 10.04 6.39
C LEU A 133 14.41 11.35 7.08
N LYS A 134 14.51 11.34 8.42
CA LYS A 134 15.02 12.49 9.19
C LYS A 134 16.55 12.53 9.29
N ARG A 135 17.27 11.59 8.67
CA ARG A 135 18.73 11.45 8.73
C ARG A 135 19.28 11.38 10.17
N LEU A 136 18.53 10.71 11.06
CA LEU A 136 18.89 10.53 12.47
C LEU A 136 19.53 9.16 12.71
N THR A 137 20.25 9.01 13.83
CA THR A 137 20.73 7.71 14.32
C THR A 137 19.57 6.72 14.41
N ASN A 138 19.76 5.52 13.85
CA ASN A 138 18.71 4.54 13.72
C ASN A 138 18.89 3.37 14.70
N PRO A 139 18.24 3.39 15.88
CA PRO A 139 18.35 2.31 16.86
C PRO A 139 17.82 0.97 16.33
N CYS A 140 16.92 0.99 15.34
CA CYS A 140 16.37 -0.24 14.76
C CYS A 140 17.39 -1.06 13.95
N GLU A 141 18.51 -0.46 13.55
CA GLU A 141 19.58 -1.11 12.78
C GLU A 141 20.71 -1.66 13.65
N LEU A 142 20.69 -1.39 14.95
CA LEU A 142 21.65 -1.92 15.90
C LEU A 142 21.64 -3.46 15.93
N ALA A 143 22.82 -4.04 16.13
CA ALA A 143 23.02 -5.50 16.09
C ALA A 143 22.15 -6.23 17.13
N SER A 144 21.98 -5.64 18.32
CA SER A 144 21.10 -6.12 19.39
C SER A 144 19.64 -6.26 18.92
N VAL A 145 19.07 -5.20 18.35
CA VAL A 145 17.68 -5.17 17.84
C VAL A 145 17.49 -6.14 16.68
N ARG A 146 18.41 -6.14 15.71
CA ARG A 146 18.35 -7.05 14.56
C ARG A 146 18.45 -8.51 14.99
N THR A 147 19.32 -8.81 15.95
CA THR A 147 19.49 -10.16 16.51
C THR A 147 18.23 -10.62 17.25
N LEU A 148 17.64 -9.74 18.08
CA LEU A 148 16.41 -10.05 18.80
C LEU A 148 15.25 -10.36 17.84
N LEU A 149 15.04 -9.53 16.81
CA LEU A 149 14.03 -9.78 15.77
C LEU A 149 14.28 -11.08 15.01
N SER A 150 15.53 -11.37 14.65
CA SER A 150 15.91 -12.62 13.98
C SER A 150 15.58 -13.84 14.84
N ARG A 151 15.94 -13.81 16.13
CA ARG A 151 15.64 -14.87 17.10
C ARG A 151 14.13 -15.03 17.31
N ALA A 152 13.38 -13.93 17.40
CA ALA A 152 11.93 -13.95 17.52
C ALA A 152 11.26 -14.62 16.32
N ARG A 153 11.72 -14.33 15.09
CA ARG A 153 11.24 -15.00 13.86
C ARG A 153 11.48 -16.50 13.90
N ARG A 154 12.68 -16.94 14.26
CA ARG A 154 13.00 -18.37 14.40
C ARG A 154 12.14 -19.05 15.45
N ALA A 155 11.93 -18.39 16.60
CA ALA A 155 11.07 -18.91 17.66
C ALA A 155 9.61 -19.04 17.22
N ALA A 156 9.06 -18.04 16.53
CA ALA A 156 7.70 -18.11 15.98
C ALA A 156 7.53 -19.25 14.98
N VAL A 157 8.49 -19.44 14.06
CA VAL A 157 8.48 -20.56 13.12
C VAL A 157 8.51 -21.91 13.86
N LYS A 158 9.36 -22.04 14.89
CA LYS A 158 9.43 -23.26 15.72
C LYS A 158 8.11 -23.54 16.47
N ARG A 159 7.32 -22.52 16.78
CA ARG A 159 5.98 -22.65 17.37
C ARG A 159 4.89 -22.98 16.36
N GLY A 160 5.22 -23.10 15.07
CA GLY A 160 4.26 -23.37 14.01
C GLY A 160 3.51 -22.12 13.52
N GLU A 161 3.91 -20.91 13.94
CA GLU A 161 3.37 -19.68 13.37
C GLU A 161 3.83 -19.58 11.91
N ARG A 162 2.89 -19.78 10.98
CA ARG A 162 3.11 -19.60 9.54
C ARG A 162 2.20 -18.48 9.04
N PRO A 163 2.69 -17.61 8.12
CA PRO A 163 1.80 -16.70 7.42
C PRO A 163 0.66 -17.50 6.77
N THR A 164 -0.56 -17.26 7.22
CA THR A 164 -1.75 -17.90 6.65
C THR A 164 -1.96 -17.32 5.26
N LYS A 165 -1.56 -18.06 4.24
CA LYS A 165 -1.96 -17.76 2.86
C LYS A 165 -3.38 -18.26 2.71
N LYS A 166 -4.29 -17.41 2.22
CA LYS A 166 -5.58 -17.90 1.76
C LYS A 166 -5.32 -18.84 0.59
N THR A 167 -5.91 -20.03 0.60
CA THR A 167 -5.87 -20.96 -0.52
C THR A 167 -6.38 -20.25 -1.77
N ALA A 168 -5.70 -20.45 -2.90
CA ALA A 168 -6.20 -19.94 -4.17
C ALA A 168 -7.54 -20.64 -4.47
N ILE A 169 -8.52 -19.87 -4.95
CA ILE A 169 -9.82 -20.40 -5.36
C ILE A 169 -9.58 -21.36 -6.53
N THR A 170 -10.14 -22.56 -6.42
CA THR A 170 -10.15 -23.58 -7.48
C THR A 170 -11.34 -23.38 -8.40
N ARG A 171 -11.32 -24.01 -9.59
CA ARG A 171 -12.43 -23.92 -10.55
C ARG A 171 -13.79 -24.35 -9.96
N PRO A 172 -13.92 -25.46 -9.21
CA PRO A 172 -15.21 -25.85 -8.62
C PRO A 172 -15.74 -24.84 -7.59
N GLU A 173 -14.84 -24.26 -6.80
CA GLU A 173 -15.20 -23.21 -5.84
C GLU A 173 -15.67 -21.94 -6.54
N LEU A 174 -15.04 -21.57 -7.67
CA LEU A 174 -15.49 -20.47 -8.51
C LEU A 174 -16.88 -20.77 -9.08
N GLU A 175 -17.10 -21.95 -9.66
CA GLU A 175 -18.39 -22.35 -10.22
C GLU A 175 -19.52 -22.29 -9.16
N ALA A 176 -19.24 -22.73 -7.93
CA ALA A 176 -20.17 -22.61 -6.81
C ALA A 176 -20.49 -21.14 -6.45
N MET A 177 -19.51 -20.24 -6.50
CA MET A 177 -19.76 -18.80 -6.28
C MET A 177 -20.54 -18.16 -7.43
N LEU A 178 -20.27 -18.57 -8.68
CA LEU A 178 -21.00 -18.07 -9.85
C LEU A 178 -22.47 -18.53 -9.83
N ALA A 179 -22.75 -19.69 -9.24
CA ALA A 179 -24.12 -20.18 -9.07
C ALA A 179 -24.95 -19.34 -8.08
N THR A 180 -24.32 -18.57 -7.19
CA THR A 180 -25.04 -17.67 -6.27
C THR A 180 -25.26 -16.26 -6.84
N CYS A 181 -24.71 -15.95 -8.02
CA CYS A 181 -24.91 -14.66 -8.67
C CYS A 181 -26.23 -14.71 -9.47
N ASP A 182 -27.18 -13.84 -9.15
CA ASP A 182 -28.44 -13.72 -9.89
C ASP A 182 -28.32 -12.79 -11.11
N ASP A 183 -29.43 -12.55 -11.80
CA ASP A 183 -29.51 -11.65 -12.96
C ASP A 183 -29.75 -10.19 -12.55
N SER A 184 -29.68 -9.87 -11.26
CA SER A 184 -29.71 -8.48 -10.81
C SER A 184 -28.46 -7.75 -11.28
N LEU A 185 -28.50 -6.41 -11.29
CA LEU A 185 -27.33 -5.60 -11.60
C LEU A 185 -26.13 -5.92 -10.68
N ALA A 186 -26.39 -6.28 -9.42
CA ALA A 186 -25.37 -6.72 -8.47
C ALA A 186 -24.84 -8.11 -8.82
N GLY A 187 -25.71 -9.05 -9.15
CA GLY A 187 -25.32 -10.40 -9.57
C GLY A 187 -24.49 -10.41 -10.85
N LEU A 188 -24.86 -9.60 -11.86
CA LEU A 188 -24.08 -9.41 -13.09
C LEU A 188 -22.68 -8.83 -12.79
N ARG A 189 -22.60 -7.81 -11.92
CA ARG A 189 -21.31 -7.23 -11.50
C ARG A 189 -20.45 -8.27 -10.80
N ASP A 190 -21.01 -9.01 -9.85
CA ASP A 190 -20.26 -9.93 -9.01
C ASP A 190 -19.80 -11.15 -9.82
N ARG A 191 -20.62 -11.64 -10.76
CA ARG A 191 -20.24 -12.63 -11.77
C ARG A 191 -19.07 -12.16 -12.62
N ALA A 192 -19.15 -10.93 -13.17
CA ALA A 192 -18.08 -10.35 -13.95
C ALA A 192 -16.80 -10.13 -13.14
N LEU A 193 -16.90 -9.68 -11.87
CA LEU A 193 -15.77 -9.50 -10.96
C LEU A 193 -15.02 -10.80 -10.68
N LEU A 194 -15.76 -11.87 -10.37
CA LEU A 194 -15.21 -13.20 -10.07
C LEU A 194 -14.50 -13.78 -11.29
N CYS A 195 -15.17 -13.78 -12.45
CA CYS A 195 -14.61 -14.27 -13.71
C CYS A 195 -13.39 -13.45 -14.14
N PHE A 196 -13.47 -12.11 -14.11
CA PHE A 196 -12.38 -11.23 -14.47
C PHE A 196 -11.16 -11.45 -13.57
N GLY A 197 -11.36 -11.52 -12.24
CA GLY A 197 -10.29 -11.74 -11.28
C GLY A 197 -9.60 -13.10 -11.46
N PHE A 198 -10.35 -14.12 -11.86
CA PHE A 198 -9.83 -15.46 -12.15
C PHE A 198 -9.05 -15.49 -13.47
N ALA A 199 -9.66 -15.03 -14.58
CA ALA A 199 -9.08 -15.06 -15.93
C ALA A 199 -7.82 -14.18 -16.06
N SER A 200 -7.77 -13.05 -15.36
CA SER A 200 -6.58 -12.18 -15.33
C SER A 200 -5.45 -12.70 -14.43
N GLY A 201 -5.54 -13.94 -13.94
CA GLY A 201 -4.49 -14.62 -13.19
C GLY A 201 -4.50 -14.32 -11.71
N GLY A 202 -5.66 -14.43 -11.05
CA GLY A 202 -5.80 -14.38 -9.59
C GLY A 202 -5.47 -13.02 -8.98
N ARG A 203 -6.02 -11.94 -9.55
CA ARG A 203 -5.67 -10.55 -9.18
C ARG A 203 -6.04 -10.20 -7.74
N ARG A 204 -5.29 -9.26 -7.15
CA ARG A 204 -5.62 -8.68 -5.84
C ARG A 204 -6.87 -7.82 -6.00
N ARG A 205 -7.72 -7.77 -4.96
CA ARG A 205 -8.91 -6.91 -4.92
C ARG A 205 -8.64 -5.45 -5.32
N SER A 206 -7.49 -4.88 -4.93
CA SER A 206 -7.12 -3.52 -5.31
C SER A 206 -6.77 -3.34 -6.79
N GLU A 207 -6.30 -4.40 -7.43
CA GLU A 207 -5.99 -4.40 -8.87
C GLU A 207 -7.31 -4.49 -9.66
N ILE A 208 -8.22 -5.38 -9.25
CA ILE A 208 -9.56 -5.48 -9.85
C ILE A 208 -10.35 -4.17 -9.67
N ALA A 209 -10.32 -3.58 -8.48
CA ALA A 209 -11.02 -2.32 -8.19
C ALA A 209 -10.44 -1.11 -8.95
N ALA A 210 -9.20 -1.20 -9.41
CA ALA A 210 -8.56 -0.16 -10.22
C ALA A 210 -8.65 -0.44 -11.73
N ALA A 211 -9.32 -1.52 -12.14
CA ALA A 211 -9.44 -1.88 -13.53
C ALA A 211 -10.24 -0.82 -14.31
N ASP A 212 -9.60 -0.25 -15.33
CA ASP A 212 -10.12 0.87 -16.11
C ASP A 212 -10.46 0.44 -17.54
N TRP A 213 -11.48 1.07 -18.11
CA TRP A 213 -11.96 0.82 -19.46
C TRP A 213 -10.87 1.06 -20.51
N ARG A 214 -9.98 2.05 -20.31
CA ARG A 214 -8.91 2.36 -21.27
C ARG A 214 -7.90 1.22 -21.44
N ASP A 215 -7.78 0.36 -20.42
CA ASP A 215 -6.91 -0.80 -20.43
C ASP A 215 -7.57 -2.04 -21.05
N LEU A 216 -8.87 -1.96 -21.38
CA LEU A 216 -9.65 -3.06 -21.92
C LEU A 216 -9.88 -2.90 -23.42
N ARG A 217 -9.40 -3.86 -24.20
CA ARG A 217 -9.59 -3.91 -25.65
C ARG A 217 -10.45 -5.11 -26.03
N LYS A 218 -11.55 -4.90 -26.74
CA LYS A 218 -12.34 -6.00 -27.31
C LYS A 218 -11.57 -6.66 -28.46
N VAL A 219 -11.58 -7.99 -28.51
CA VAL A 219 -10.93 -8.80 -29.55
C VAL A 219 -11.92 -9.84 -30.05
N GLY A 220 -12.34 -9.71 -31.30
CA GLY A 220 -13.42 -10.53 -31.86
C GLY A 220 -14.77 -10.23 -31.20
N GLU A 221 -15.73 -11.15 -31.35
CA GLU A 221 -17.07 -11.00 -30.76
C GLU A 221 -17.09 -11.38 -29.27
N ASP A 222 -16.30 -12.40 -28.88
CA ASP A 222 -16.39 -13.08 -27.57
C ASP A 222 -15.12 -12.97 -26.72
N GLY A 223 -14.31 -11.95 -26.93
CA GLY A 223 -13.01 -11.82 -26.25
C GLY A 223 -12.64 -10.40 -25.87
N TYR A 224 -11.84 -10.28 -24.82
CA TYR A 224 -11.14 -9.06 -24.47
C TYR A 224 -9.67 -9.33 -24.17
N ILE A 225 -8.85 -8.31 -24.35
CA ILE A 225 -7.50 -8.22 -23.82
C ILE A 225 -7.50 -7.11 -22.79
N TYR A 226 -7.09 -7.43 -21.56
CA TYR A 226 -6.88 -6.45 -20.51
C TYR A 226 -5.38 -6.19 -20.31
N ARG A 227 -4.95 -4.95 -20.51
CA ARG A 227 -3.56 -4.51 -20.39
C ARG A 227 -3.25 -4.11 -18.95
N LEU A 228 -2.28 -4.78 -18.33
CA LEU A 228 -1.81 -4.45 -16.99
C LEU A 228 -0.63 -3.47 -17.06
N GLU A 229 -0.89 -2.18 -16.90
CA GLU A 229 0.20 -1.19 -16.85
C GLU A 229 0.95 -1.19 -15.50
N TYR A 230 0.26 -1.52 -14.39
CA TYR A 230 0.87 -1.51 -13.05
C TYR A 230 0.40 -2.67 -12.16
N SER A 231 1.28 -3.63 -11.89
CA SER A 231 1.10 -4.57 -10.77
C SER A 231 1.90 -4.10 -9.55
N LYS A 232 1.46 -4.42 -8.33
CA LYS A 232 2.20 -4.09 -7.09
C LYS A 232 3.63 -4.65 -7.05
N THR A 233 3.95 -5.61 -7.91
CA THR A 233 5.27 -6.22 -8.09
C THR A 233 6.10 -5.55 -9.20
N GLN A 234 5.52 -4.62 -9.95
CA GLN A 234 6.14 -3.90 -11.07
C GLN A 234 6.00 -2.38 -10.87
N GLN A 235 6.48 -1.88 -9.72
CA GLN A 235 6.51 -0.43 -9.45
C GLN A 235 7.57 0.31 -10.29
N ALA A 236 8.40 -0.41 -11.05
CA ALA A 236 9.45 0.12 -11.92
C ALA A 236 9.11 0.02 -13.43
N GLY A 237 7.86 -0.30 -13.79
CA GLY A 237 7.45 -0.54 -15.17
C GLY A 237 7.59 -2.01 -15.61
N VAL A 238 7.03 -2.31 -16.79
CA VAL A 238 7.01 -3.65 -17.41
C VAL A 238 8.44 -4.09 -17.72
N THR A 239 8.88 -5.19 -17.11
CA THR A 239 10.11 -5.89 -17.55
C THR A 239 9.77 -6.85 -18.69
N ALA A 240 10.74 -7.10 -19.58
CA ALA A 240 10.60 -7.85 -20.85
C ALA A 240 9.95 -9.25 -20.74
N ASP A 241 9.89 -9.85 -19.54
CA ASP A 241 9.32 -11.18 -19.30
C ASP A 241 7.84 -11.17 -18.88
N SER A 242 7.21 -10.01 -18.74
CA SER A 242 5.80 -9.90 -18.36
C SER A 242 4.94 -9.62 -19.59
N THR A 243 4.12 -10.58 -20.03
CA THR A 243 3.02 -10.30 -20.97
C THR A 243 1.99 -9.42 -20.25
N PRO A 244 1.92 -8.10 -20.55
CA PRO A 244 1.02 -7.17 -19.86
C PRO A 244 -0.43 -7.48 -20.21
N ASP A 245 -0.63 -8.05 -21.39
CA ASP A 245 -1.91 -8.40 -21.97
C ASP A 245 -2.41 -9.72 -21.39
N LYS A 246 -3.59 -9.67 -20.77
CA LYS A 246 -4.29 -10.85 -20.27
C LYS A 246 -5.55 -11.10 -21.10
N PRO A 247 -5.63 -12.23 -21.80
CA PRO A 247 -6.85 -12.57 -22.53
C PRO A 247 -7.96 -12.93 -21.53
N ILE A 248 -9.13 -12.34 -21.74
CA ILE A 248 -10.37 -12.63 -21.04
C ILE A 248 -11.29 -13.25 -22.10
N LEU A 249 -11.58 -14.54 -21.97
CA LEU A 249 -12.24 -15.35 -23.01
C LEU A 249 -13.39 -16.18 -22.42
N GLY A 250 -14.29 -16.65 -23.30
CA GLY A 250 -15.40 -17.53 -22.98
C GLY A 250 -16.30 -16.97 -21.88
N ILE A 251 -16.63 -17.78 -20.87
CA ILE A 251 -17.49 -17.41 -19.75
C ILE A 251 -17.09 -16.09 -19.05
N SER A 252 -15.80 -15.74 -19.09
CA SER A 252 -15.33 -14.50 -18.49
C SER A 252 -15.57 -13.27 -19.36
N ALA A 253 -15.47 -13.44 -20.68
CA ALA A 253 -15.78 -12.39 -21.65
C ALA A 253 -17.30 -12.16 -21.74
N GLU A 254 -18.09 -13.22 -21.68
CA GLU A 254 -19.55 -13.16 -21.64
C GLU A 254 -20.03 -12.41 -20.39
N ALA A 255 -19.57 -12.81 -19.21
CA ALA A 255 -19.91 -12.14 -17.95
C ALA A 255 -19.50 -10.67 -17.96
N LEU A 256 -18.29 -10.36 -18.47
CA LEU A 256 -17.82 -8.98 -18.59
C LEU A 256 -18.68 -8.17 -19.56
N THR A 257 -19.05 -8.74 -20.71
CA THR A 257 -19.92 -8.07 -21.69
C THR A 257 -21.30 -7.78 -21.11
N ALA A 258 -21.91 -8.75 -20.43
CA ALA A 258 -23.20 -8.58 -19.77
C ALA A 258 -23.17 -7.44 -18.74
N TRP A 259 -22.12 -7.39 -17.91
CA TRP A 259 -21.94 -6.31 -16.95
C TRP A 259 -21.74 -4.94 -17.63
N LEU A 260 -20.85 -4.84 -18.60
CA LEU A 260 -20.57 -3.57 -19.29
C LEU A 260 -21.80 -3.01 -20.00
N ALA A 261 -22.62 -3.89 -20.59
CA ALA A 261 -23.87 -3.53 -21.22
C ALA A 261 -24.90 -3.05 -20.18
N ALA A 262 -25.14 -3.83 -19.12
CA ALA A 262 -26.12 -3.50 -18.09
C ALA A 262 -25.75 -2.24 -17.29
N ALA A 263 -24.45 -1.98 -17.12
CA ALA A 263 -23.93 -0.80 -16.42
C ALA A 263 -23.68 0.40 -17.32
N GLU A 264 -23.88 0.27 -18.64
CA GLU A 264 -23.62 1.27 -19.68
C GLU A 264 -22.21 1.89 -19.59
N ILE A 265 -21.21 1.07 -19.29
CA ILE A 265 -19.84 1.54 -19.07
C ILE A 265 -19.13 1.70 -20.41
N ARG A 266 -18.70 2.94 -20.70
CA ARG A 266 -17.96 3.31 -21.91
C ARG A 266 -16.62 4.01 -21.63
N GLU A 267 -16.32 4.27 -20.37
CA GLU A 267 -15.10 4.97 -19.93
C GLU A 267 -14.84 4.73 -18.43
N GLY A 268 -13.63 5.06 -17.95
CA GLY A 268 -13.28 5.02 -16.52
C GLY A 268 -13.34 3.62 -15.91
N ALA A 269 -13.59 3.54 -14.60
CA ALA A 269 -13.57 2.27 -13.88
C ALA A 269 -14.59 1.26 -14.42
N ILE A 270 -14.11 0.04 -14.69
CA ILE A 270 -14.91 -1.10 -15.16
C ILE A 270 -15.88 -1.56 -14.07
N PHE A 271 -15.43 -1.61 -12.81
CA PHE A 271 -16.25 -2.04 -11.70
C PHE A 271 -16.61 -0.87 -10.80
N ARG A 272 -17.91 -0.58 -10.73
CA ARG A 272 -18.45 0.60 -10.04
C ARG A 272 -19.41 0.21 -8.92
N ARG A 273 -19.60 1.12 -7.98
CA ARG A 273 -20.57 0.94 -6.90
C ARG A 273 -21.99 0.96 -7.48
N ILE A 274 -22.87 0.16 -6.89
CA ILE A 274 -24.30 0.15 -7.20
C ILE A 274 -25.03 0.78 -6.01
N TRP A 275 -25.94 1.71 -6.30
CA TRP A 275 -26.85 2.34 -5.35
C TRP A 275 -28.28 1.95 -5.71
N LYS A 276 -28.91 1.10 -4.88
CA LYS A 276 -30.17 0.42 -5.21
C LYS A 276 -30.03 -0.34 -6.53
N ASP A 277 -30.58 0.20 -7.62
CA ASP A 277 -30.53 -0.39 -8.97
C ASP A 277 -29.80 0.50 -9.98
N ARG A 278 -29.01 1.47 -9.52
CA ARG A 278 -28.25 2.40 -10.40
C ARG A 278 -26.76 2.31 -10.15
N VAL A 279 -25.98 2.38 -11.22
CA VAL A 279 -24.52 2.43 -11.14
C VAL A 279 -24.07 3.85 -10.79
N GLU A 280 -23.14 3.99 -9.86
CA GLU A 280 -22.52 5.29 -9.54
C GLU A 280 -21.74 5.80 -10.76
N VAL A 281 -22.25 6.88 -11.36
CA VAL A 281 -21.50 7.66 -12.36
C VAL A 281 -20.70 8.70 -11.58
N ARG A 282 -19.39 8.50 -11.44
CA ARG A 282 -18.52 9.59 -10.99
C ARG A 282 -18.23 10.48 -12.20
N PRO A 283 -18.63 11.76 -12.20
CA PRO A 283 -18.20 12.67 -13.25
C PRO A 283 -16.66 12.74 -13.23
N GLY A 284 -16.03 12.70 -14.39
CA GLY A 284 -14.59 12.94 -14.54
C GLY A 284 -14.22 14.25 -13.84
N PHE A 285 -13.45 14.15 -12.77
CA PHE A 285 -13.07 15.30 -11.94
C PHE A 285 -11.85 15.97 -12.57
N TRP A 286 -12.06 16.90 -13.51
CA TRP A 286 -11.24 18.09 -13.78
C TRP A 286 -12.05 19.08 -14.65
N LYS A 287 -12.82 19.97 -14.01
CA LYS A 287 -13.03 21.31 -14.55
C LYS A 287 -12.70 22.30 -13.44
N PHE A 288 -11.55 22.95 -13.57
CA PHE A 288 -11.27 24.18 -12.85
C PHE A 288 -12.39 25.17 -13.18
N SER A 289 -13.10 25.61 -12.14
CA SER A 289 -13.98 26.77 -12.22
C SER A 289 -13.09 28.00 -12.42
N GLN A 290 -12.96 28.48 -13.65
CA GLN A 290 -12.59 29.87 -13.86
C GLN A 290 -13.83 30.72 -13.59
N ASN A 291 -13.89 31.31 -12.41
CA ASN A 291 -14.70 32.51 -12.20
C ASN A 291 -13.96 33.67 -12.85
N GLY A 292 -14.58 34.25 -13.87
CA GLY A 292 -14.15 35.47 -14.52
C GLY A 292 -15.37 36.20 -15.07
N GLN A 293 -16.05 36.92 -14.18
CA GLN A 293 -16.55 38.29 -14.33
C GLN A 293 -17.18 38.75 -13.02
#